data_AF-A0AAD6C624-F1
#
_entry.id   AF-A0AAD6C624-F1
#
_cell.length_a   1.000
_cell.length_b   1.000
_cell.length_c   1.000
_cell.angle_alpha   90.00
_cell.angle_beta   90.00
_cell.angle_gamma   90.00
#
_symmetry.space_group_name_H-M   'P 1'
#
loop_
_entity.id
_entity.type
_entity.pdbx_description
1 polymer ?
#
loop_
_entity_poly.entity_id
_entity_poly.type
_entity_poly.pdbx_seq_one_letter_code
_entity_poly.pdbx_strand_id
1 'polypeptide(L)'
;MRFAFLSTTVLAIAHHARALPVEAEQVSGLDVTLSQVSDTRIKAVVKNTGNEEVTFVHLNFFRDSAPVKKVAVYKDDDEVTFEGIKRRFKLEGLTSEALTTLAAGEILEDEFDIAATSDLSHGGPVVLRSSGLVPLVNEGAVSGYLPYHSNDLKIEVDAVKAARVNKAVKPLNRRTQESCSNASRKSALERALSNAASLATAAAQAAQSGSASKFAEYFKTTDSSTRQLVAARLQAVAKEAHATTSGGTKYYCTDVLGYCETNVLAYTLPSQNVIANCDIYYSDLPALASSCHSQDQATTSLHEFTHAPAVYSPGTDDLGYGYSAATALSTSDAIMNADTYALYANVYIRKIF
;
A
#
# COMPACT_ATOMS: atom_id res chain seq x y z
N MET A 1 -82.31 13.19 20.96
CA MET A 1 -81.20 14.18 21.01
C MET A 1 -80.24 13.86 19.87
N ARG A 2 -80.19 14.74 18.87
CA ARG A 2 -79.25 14.67 17.74
C ARG A 2 -78.00 15.47 18.13
N PHE A 3 -76.83 14.84 18.14
CA PHE A 3 -75.55 15.53 18.15
C PHE A 3 -74.89 15.32 16.78
N ALA A 4 -74.64 16.43 16.08
CA ALA A 4 -73.75 16.52 14.93
C ALA A 4 -72.32 16.69 15.43
N PHE A 5 -71.29 16.25 14.68
CA PHE A 5 -70.01 16.95 14.50
C PHE A 5 -69.24 16.30 13.33
N LEU A 6 -69.22 16.99 12.17
CA LEU A 6 -68.05 17.56 11.47
C LEU A 6 -66.90 16.59 11.16
N SER A 7 -66.77 16.28 9.87
CA SER A 7 -65.60 15.63 9.26
C SER A 7 -64.64 16.71 8.74
N THR A 8 -63.43 16.75 9.27
CA THR A 8 -62.33 17.61 8.80
C THR A 8 -61.36 16.80 7.96
N THR A 9 -61.32 17.07 6.65
CA THR A 9 -60.36 16.49 5.72
C THR A 9 -59.04 17.25 5.78
N VAL A 10 -57.96 16.60 6.21
CA VAL A 10 -56.60 17.16 6.18
C VAL A 10 -55.98 16.89 4.80
N LEU A 11 -55.68 17.95 4.05
CA LEU A 11 -54.98 17.89 2.77
C LEU A 11 -53.47 17.90 3.03
N ALA A 12 -52.78 16.78 2.78
CA ALA A 12 -51.32 16.71 2.89
C ALA A 12 -50.66 17.26 1.61
N ILE A 13 -49.94 18.36 1.72
CA ILE A 13 -49.13 18.93 0.63
C ILE A 13 -47.80 18.17 0.59
N ALA A 14 -47.59 17.36 -0.44
CA ALA A 14 -46.31 16.71 -0.70
C ALA A 14 -45.34 17.73 -1.31
N HIS A 15 -44.33 18.16 -0.54
CA HIS A 15 -43.19 18.90 -1.08
C HIS A 15 -42.26 17.93 -1.81
N HIS A 16 -42.25 17.98 -3.14
CA HIS A 16 -41.19 17.39 -3.95
C HIS A 16 -39.95 18.28 -3.89
N ALA A 17 -39.03 17.96 -3.00
CA ALA A 17 -37.67 18.47 -3.06
C ALA A 17 -36.99 17.83 -4.28
N ARG A 18 -36.77 18.62 -5.33
CA ARG A 18 -35.85 18.25 -6.41
C ARG A 18 -34.44 18.32 -5.84
N ALA A 19 -33.78 17.18 -5.66
CA ALA A 19 -32.35 17.12 -5.47
C ALA A 19 -31.70 17.62 -6.78
N LEU A 20 -31.12 18.81 -6.73
CA LEU A 20 -30.16 19.23 -7.74
C LEU A 20 -28.93 18.31 -7.60
N PRO A 21 -28.34 17.83 -8.70
CA PRO A 21 -27.06 17.16 -8.61
C PRO A 21 -26.08 18.15 -8.00
N VAL A 22 -25.54 17.82 -6.82
CA VAL A 22 -24.32 18.45 -6.33
C VAL A 22 -23.27 18.11 -7.37
N GLU A 23 -22.88 19.13 -8.14
CA GLU A 23 -21.64 19.11 -8.91
C GLU A 23 -20.56 18.76 -7.89
N ALA A 24 -20.04 17.54 -7.96
CA ALA A 24 -18.98 17.11 -7.07
C ALA A 24 -17.89 18.17 -7.16
N GLU A 25 -17.61 18.87 -6.05
CA GLU A 25 -16.42 19.71 -5.95
C GLU A 25 -15.27 18.84 -6.46
N GLN A 26 -14.64 19.24 -7.58
CA GLN A 26 -13.43 18.58 -8.03
C GLN A 26 -12.45 18.71 -6.88
N VAL A 27 -12.26 17.62 -6.14
CA VAL A 27 -11.25 17.54 -5.10
C VAL A 27 -9.93 17.83 -5.81
N SER A 28 -9.31 18.96 -5.48
CA SER A 28 -8.02 19.33 -6.05
C SER A 28 -7.03 18.21 -5.74
N GLY A 29 -6.36 17.71 -6.78
CA GLY A 29 -5.57 16.49 -6.69
C GLY A 29 -4.73 16.28 -7.94
N LEU A 30 -4.29 15.04 -8.14
CA LEU A 30 -3.72 14.62 -9.41
C LEU A 30 -4.78 13.88 -10.23
N ASP A 31 -5.06 14.39 -11.44
CA ASP A 31 -5.91 13.70 -12.40
C ASP A 31 -5.05 12.82 -13.31
N VAL A 32 -5.42 11.56 -13.48
CA VAL A 32 -4.65 10.59 -14.25
C VAL A 32 -5.43 10.16 -15.49
N THR A 33 -4.92 10.49 -16.68
CA THR A 33 -5.48 9.97 -17.93
C THR A 33 -4.69 8.74 -18.38
N LEU A 34 -5.35 7.58 -18.40
CA LEU A 34 -4.81 6.33 -18.94
C LEU A 34 -5.25 6.16 -20.40
N SER A 35 -4.29 5.82 -21.26
CA SER A 35 -4.53 5.51 -22.68
C SER A 35 -3.71 4.30 -23.13
N GLN A 36 -4.24 3.54 -24.08
CA GLN A 36 -3.52 2.43 -24.72
C GLN A 36 -2.60 2.98 -25.81
N VAL A 37 -1.31 2.65 -25.73
CA VAL A 37 -0.33 2.99 -26.77
C VAL A 37 -0.28 1.90 -27.84
N SER A 38 -0.07 0.65 -27.40
CA SER A 38 0.00 -0.52 -28.26
C SER A 38 -0.13 -1.80 -27.43
N ASP A 39 -0.96 -2.75 -27.83
CA ASP A 39 -1.11 -4.03 -27.12
C ASP A 39 -1.34 -3.82 -25.60
N THR A 40 -0.43 -4.27 -24.73
CA THR A 40 -0.49 -4.08 -23.27
C THR A 40 0.32 -2.88 -22.76
N ARG A 41 0.82 -2.04 -23.66
CA ARG A 41 1.53 -0.81 -23.33
C ARG A 41 0.57 0.33 -23.09
N ILE A 42 0.67 0.92 -21.91
CA ILE A 42 -0.22 1.94 -21.39
C ILE A 42 0.59 3.21 -21.15
N LYS A 43 0.00 4.35 -21.51
CA LYS A 43 0.49 5.67 -21.16
C LYS A 43 -0.41 6.28 -20.10
N ALA A 44 0.19 6.73 -19.01
CA ALA A 44 -0.43 7.57 -18.00
C ALA A 44 0.04 9.02 -18.19
N VAL A 45 -0.91 9.95 -18.20
CA VAL A 45 -0.64 11.39 -18.10
C VAL A 45 -1.21 11.85 -16.77
N VAL A 46 -0.35 12.23 -15.83
CA VAL A 46 -0.76 12.72 -14.51
C VAL A 46 -0.67 14.25 -14.53
N LYS A 47 -1.77 14.92 -14.23
CA LYS A 47 -1.89 16.37 -14.25
C LYS A 47 -2.16 16.90 -12.85
N ASN A 48 -1.42 17.93 -12.44
CA ASN A 48 -1.79 18.73 -11.28
C ASN A 48 -2.99 19.63 -11.63
N THR A 49 -4.17 19.30 -11.10
CA THR A 49 -5.41 20.08 -11.33
C THR A 49 -5.61 21.17 -10.28
N GLY A 50 -4.74 21.25 -9.28
CA GLY A 50 -4.69 22.32 -8.30
C GLY A 50 -4.20 23.64 -8.87
N ASN A 51 -4.21 24.65 -7.99
CA ASN A 51 -3.76 26.02 -8.26
C ASN A 51 -2.36 26.33 -7.72
N GLU A 52 -1.73 25.38 -7.04
CA GLU A 52 -0.41 25.50 -6.43
C GLU A 52 0.54 24.45 -6.98
N GLU A 53 1.85 24.72 -6.90
CA GLU A 53 2.88 23.73 -7.15
C GLU A 53 2.85 22.64 -6.07
N VAL A 54 3.03 21.39 -6.48
CA VAL A 54 3.12 20.26 -5.56
C VAL A 54 4.41 19.49 -5.81
N THR A 55 5.06 19.10 -4.72
CA THR A 55 6.17 18.13 -4.75
C THR A 55 5.73 16.89 -3.99
N PHE A 56 5.86 15.72 -4.61
CA PHE A 56 5.43 14.45 -4.03
C PHE A 56 6.44 13.33 -4.27
N VAL A 57 6.35 12.28 -3.46
CA VAL A 57 7.15 11.05 -3.62
C VAL A 57 6.60 10.26 -4.80
N HIS A 58 7.44 9.95 -5.79
CA HIS A 58 7.04 9.14 -6.96
C HIS A 58 7.30 7.64 -6.77
N LEU A 59 7.93 7.24 -5.67
CA LEU A 59 8.09 5.82 -5.31
C LEU A 59 6.71 5.21 -5.00
N ASN A 60 6.44 4.01 -5.54
CA ASN A 60 5.13 3.36 -5.61
C ASN A 60 4.08 4.12 -6.42
N PHE A 61 4.50 4.98 -7.35
CA PHE A 61 3.61 5.77 -8.19
C PHE A 61 4.09 5.76 -9.66
N PHE A 62 3.50 6.59 -10.53
CA PHE A 62 4.00 6.80 -11.88
C PHE A 62 5.41 7.42 -11.85
N ARG A 63 6.25 7.07 -12.83
CA ARG A 63 7.71 7.31 -12.93
C ARG A 63 8.58 6.54 -11.94
N ASP A 64 7.99 5.70 -11.11
CA ASP A 64 8.74 4.64 -10.45
C ASP A 64 9.39 3.71 -11.49
N SER A 65 10.71 3.52 -11.37
CA SER A 65 11.49 2.67 -12.27
C SER A 65 11.37 1.18 -11.90
N ALA A 66 11.03 0.89 -10.65
CA ALA A 66 10.81 -0.46 -10.15
C ALA A 66 9.46 -1.02 -10.63
N PRO A 67 9.29 -2.36 -10.66
CA PRO A 67 8.04 -2.99 -11.09
C PRO A 67 6.97 -2.91 -10.00
N VAL A 68 6.48 -1.71 -9.72
CA VAL A 68 5.41 -1.43 -8.74
C VAL A 68 4.03 -1.43 -9.40
N LYS A 69 2.97 -1.45 -8.58
CA LYS A 69 1.59 -1.45 -9.06
C LYS A 69 1.17 -0.03 -9.45
N LYS A 70 1.32 0.32 -10.73
CA LYS A 70 0.88 1.62 -11.28
C LYS A 70 -0.61 1.69 -11.58
N VAL A 71 -1.21 0.54 -11.92
CA VAL A 71 -2.65 0.39 -12.23
C VAL A 71 -3.15 -0.94 -11.64
N ALA A 72 -4.41 -0.97 -11.24
CA ALA A 72 -5.17 -2.19 -11.02
C ALA A 72 -5.73 -2.66 -12.37
N VAL A 73 -5.70 -3.97 -12.62
CA VAL A 73 -6.21 -4.60 -13.84
C VAL A 73 -7.34 -5.53 -13.46
N TYR A 74 -8.54 -5.31 -13.98
CA TYR A 74 -9.72 -6.11 -13.68
C TYR A 74 -10.14 -6.94 -14.89
N LYS A 75 -10.46 -8.21 -14.65
CA LYS A 75 -11.08 -9.12 -15.61
C LYS A 75 -12.31 -9.72 -14.95
N ASP A 76 -13.48 -9.55 -15.59
CA ASP A 76 -14.75 -10.03 -15.04
C ASP A 76 -15.01 -9.57 -13.60
N ASP A 77 -14.68 -8.30 -13.30
CA ASP A 77 -14.72 -7.64 -11.99
C ASP A 77 -13.74 -8.15 -10.93
N ASP A 78 -12.97 -9.21 -11.21
CA ASP A 78 -11.89 -9.68 -10.35
C ASP A 78 -10.58 -8.98 -10.70
N GLU A 79 -9.84 -8.53 -9.69
CA GLU A 79 -8.52 -7.96 -9.92
C GLU A 79 -7.52 -9.06 -10.29
N VAL A 80 -6.88 -8.91 -11.46
CA VAL A 80 -5.78 -9.75 -11.91
C VAL A 80 -4.61 -9.60 -10.93
N THR A 81 -4.05 -10.73 -10.52
CA THR A 81 -2.95 -10.76 -9.56
C THR A 81 -1.76 -9.93 -10.06
N PHE A 82 -1.33 -8.98 -9.23
CA PHE A 82 -0.12 -8.22 -9.43
C PHE A 82 1.12 -9.07 -9.07
N GLU A 83 2.10 -9.10 -9.96
CA GLU A 83 3.31 -9.94 -9.88
C GLU A 83 4.60 -9.13 -9.68
N GLY A 84 4.48 -7.81 -9.49
CA GLY A 84 5.61 -6.93 -9.19
C GLY A 84 5.94 -6.86 -7.69
N ILE A 85 6.67 -5.83 -7.28
CA ILE A 85 7.10 -5.63 -5.89
C ILE A 85 6.25 -4.57 -5.17
N LYS A 86 6.30 -4.63 -3.85
CA LYS A 86 5.82 -3.63 -2.89
C LYS A 86 7.02 -3.16 -2.09
N ARG A 87 7.16 -1.86 -1.81
CA ARG A 87 8.39 -1.33 -1.24
C ARG A 87 8.15 -0.23 -0.24
N ARG A 88 8.75 -0.34 0.94
CA ARG A 88 8.73 0.71 1.95
C ARG A 88 9.86 1.70 1.72
N PHE A 89 9.56 2.99 1.81
CA PHE A 89 10.55 4.09 1.75
C PHE A 89 10.56 4.92 3.04
N LYS A 90 11.61 5.72 3.25
CA LYS A 90 11.75 6.63 4.40
C LYS A 90 10.85 7.86 4.26
N LEU A 91 10.24 8.30 5.36
CA LEU A 91 9.30 9.45 5.36
C LEU A 91 9.95 10.81 5.63
N GLU A 92 11.23 10.82 6.02
CA GLU A 92 12.02 12.01 6.29
C GLU A 92 13.36 11.90 5.56
N GLY A 93 14.03 13.03 5.28
CA GLY A 93 15.30 13.04 4.54
C GLY A 93 15.16 12.49 3.12
N LEU A 94 14.00 12.72 2.49
CA LEU A 94 13.72 12.43 1.09
C LEU A 94 14.56 13.33 0.18
N THR A 95 15.18 12.74 -0.82
CA THR A 95 16.04 13.46 -1.77
C THR A 95 15.37 13.53 -3.14
N SER A 96 15.83 14.45 -4.00
CA SER A 96 15.19 14.72 -5.30
C SER A 96 15.06 13.50 -6.21
N GLU A 97 15.90 12.48 -6.03
CA GLU A 97 15.84 11.21 -6.76
C GLU A 97 14.54 10.44 -6.53
N ALA A 98 13.82 10.69 -5.44
CA ALA A 98 12.54 10.06 -5.10
C ALA A 98 11.34 11.00 -5.31
N LEU A 99 11.57 12.23 -5.77
CA LEU A 99 10.56 13.29 -5.82
C LEU A 99 10.19 13.68 -7.25
N THR A 100 8.95 14.12 -7.43
CA THR A 100 8.49 14.82 -8.63
C THR A 100 7.81 16.12 -8.20
N THR A 101 8.11 17.20 -8.90
CA THR A 101 7.46 18.51 -8.72
C THR A 101 6.62 18.81 -9.96
N LEU A 102 5.38 19.27 -9.75
CA LEU A 102 4.48 19.74 -10.81
C LEU A 102 3.89 21.09 -10.43
N ALA A 103 4.12 22.11 -11.26
CA ALA A 103 3.40 23.37 -11.19
C ALA A 103 1.90 23.17 -11.46
N ALA A 104 1.08 24.16 -11.13
CA ALA A 104 -0.34 24.15 -11.43
C ALA A 104 -0.59 23.95 -12.93
N GLY A 105 -1.36 22.92 -13.28
CA GLY A 105 -1.65 22.54 -14.66
C GLY A 105 -0.54 21.77 -15.39
N GLU A 106 0.64 21.60 -14.78
CA GLU A 106 1.73 20.81 -15.35
C GLU A 106 1.39 19.31 -15.34
N ILE A 107 2.03 18.57 -16.25
CA ILE A 107 1.86 17.15 -16.42
C ILE A 107 3.19 16.40 -16.26
N LEU A 108 3.11 15.18 -15.76
CA LEU A 108 4.13 14.15 -16.01
C LEU A 108 3.51 13.05 -16.87
N GLU A 109 4.35 12.40 -17.67
CA GLU A 109 3.96 11.24 -18.44
C GLU A 109 4.77 10.02 -18.00
N ASP A 110 4.13 8.85 -18.03
CA ASP A 110 4.78 7.57 -17.79
C ASP A 110 4.21 6.52 -18.74
N GLU A 111 5.07 5.65 -19.26
CA GLU A 111 4.68 4.59 -20.18
C GLU A 111 5.22 3.25 -19.66
N PHE A 112 4.33 2.28 -19.52
CA PHE A 112 4.64 0.98 -18.93
C PHE A 112 3.84 -0.12 -19.62
N ASP A 113 4.30 -1.36 -19.46
CA ASP A 113 3.64 -2.53 -20.03
C ASP A 113 3.02 -3.36 -18.90
N ILE A 114 1.68 -3.44 -18.87
CA ILE A 114 0.98 -4.13 -17.77
C ILE A 114 1.23 -5.64 -17.77
N ALA A 115 1.58 -6.25 -18.92
CA ALA A 115 1.90 -7.67 -18.98
C ALA A 115 3.22 -8.00 -18.28
N ALA A 116 4.08 -7.00 -18.05
CA ALA A 116 5.33 -7.17 -17.34
C ALA A 116 5.14 -7.42 -15.83
N THR A 117 3.98 -7.04 -15.27
CA THR A 117 3.65 -7.16 -13.84
C THR A 117 2.31 -7.82 -13.55
N SER A 118 1.63 -8.38 -14.55
CA SER A 118 0.36 -9.10 -14.39
C SER A 118 0.31 -10.30 -15.33
N ASP A 119 -0.27 -11.41 -14.90
CA ASP A 119 -0.53 -12.54 -15.80
C ASP A 119 -1.75 -12.27 -16.69
N LEU A 120 -1.46 -11.89 -17.93
CA LEU A 120 -2.46 -11.62 -18.96
C LEU A 120 -2.45 -12.67 -20.08
N SER A 121 -1.86 -13.85 -19.80
CA SER A 121 -1.71 -14.94 -20.79
C SER A 121 -3.04 -15.51 -21.31
N HIS A 122 -4.14 -15.28 -20.60
CA HIS A 122 -5.48 -15.70 -21.00
C HIS A 122 -6.17 -14.72 -21.99
N GLY A 123 -5.60 -13.52 -22.19
CA GLY A 123 -6.17 -12.48 -23.05
C GLY A 123 -7.60 -12.06 -22.68
N GLY A 124 -8.27 -11.40 -23.63
CA GLY A 124 -9.66 -10.95 -23.51
C GLY A 124 -9.80 -9.51 -22.99
N PRO A 125 -11.05 -9.07 -22.74
CA PRO A 125 -11.31 -7.72 -22.27
C PRO A 125 -10.85 -7.52 -20.83
N VAL A 126 -10.21 -6.39 -20.55
CA VAL A 126 -9.83 -5.96 -19.20
C VAL A 126 -10.13 -4.48 -19.00
N VAL A 127 -10.29 -4.08 -17.73
CA VAL A 127 -10.46 -2.69 -17.30
C VAL A 127 -9.28 -2.29 -16.43
N LEU A 128 -8.64 -1.18 -16.78
CA LEU A 128 -7.56 -0.58 -16.00
C LEU A 128 -8.06 0.66 -15.29
N ARG A 129 -7.65 0.82 -14.04
CA ARG A 129 -7.82 2.06 -13.28
C ARG A 129 -6.71 2.23 -12.26
N SER A 130 -6.49 3.45 -11.83
CA SER A 130 -5.53 3.79 -10.78
C SER A 130 -6.13 4.86 -9.88
N SER A 131 -6.01 4.68 -8.57
CA SER A 131 -6.48 5.63 -7.58
C SER A 131 -5.74 5.41 -6.27
N GLY A 132 -5.49 6.49 -5.53
CA GLY A 132 -4.83 6.40 -4.24
C GLY A 132 -4.38 7.76 -3.71
N LEU A 133 -3.36 7.72 -2.86
CA LEU A 133 -2.73 8.89 -2.25
C LEU A 133 -1.25 8.92 -2.62
N VAL A 134 -0.73 10.09 -2.99
CA VAL A 134 0.73 10.31 -3.08
C VAL A 134 1.20 11.16 -1.89
N PRO A 135 2.34 10.85 -1.25
CA PRO A 135 2.88 11.67 -0.16
C PRO A 135 3.39 13.01 -0.69
N LEU A 136 2.85 14.12 -0.17
CA LEU A 136 3.37 15.46 -0.39
C LEU A 136 4.62 15.69 0.46
N VAL A 137 5.58 16.43 -0.08
CA VAL A 137 6.88 16.64 0.54
C VAL A 137 7.15 18.11 0.73
N ASN A 138 7.54 18.48 1.95
CA ASN A 138 8.05 19.80 2.29
C ASN A 138 9.35 19.64 3.07
N GLU A 139 10.38 20.41 2.74
CA GLU A 139 11.71 20.38 3.39
C GLU A 139 12.30 18.94 3.52
N GLY A 140 12.06 18.09 2.52
CA GLY A 140 12.56 16.70 2.51
C GLY A 140 11.82 15.75 3.44
N ALA A 141 10.67 16.13 4.00
CA ALA A 141 9.83 15.26 4.83
C ALA A 141 8.41 15.19 4.27
N VAL A 142 7.76 14.05 4.47
CA VAL A 142 6.35 13.89 4.13
C VAL A 142 5.51 14.79 5.03
N SER A 143 4.75 15.70 4.42
CA SER A 143 3.99 16.77 5.09
C SER A 143 2.47 16.63 4.92
N GLY A 144 2.04 15.79 3.97
CA GLY A 144 0.63 15.58 3.66
C GLY A 144 0.45 14.52 2.58
N TYR A 145 -0.77 14.41 2.05
CA TYR A 145 -1.10 13.47 0.98
C TYR A 145 -2.04 14.13 -0.01
N LEU A 146 -1.84 13.82 -1.28
CA LEU A 146 -2.66 14.31 -2.37
C LEU A 146 -3.39 13.13 -3.02
N PRO A 147 -4.73 13.15 -3.12
CA PRO A 147 -5.46 12.09 -3.78
C PRO A 147 -5.25 12.15 -5.30
N TYR A 148 -5.32 10.99 -5.92
CA TYR A 148 -5.36 10.86 -7.37
C TYR A 148 -6.35 9.79 -7.80
N HIS A 149 -6.87 9.95 -9.02
CA HIS A 149 -7.75 8.98 -9.65
C HIS A 149 -7.57 9.02 -11.17
N SER A 150 -7.89 7.91 -11.82
CA SER A 150 -7.89 7.82 -13.27
C SER A 150 -9.26 7.60 -13.87
N ASN A 151 -9.37 7.76 -15.18
CA ASN A 151 -10.44 7.15 -15.95
C ASN A 151 -10.35 5.61 -15.90
N ASP A 152 -11.47 4.95 -16.20
CA ASP A 152 -11.49 3.54 -16.57
C ASP A 152 -11.02 3.40 -18.02
N LEU A 153 -9.93 2.67 -18.24
CA LEU A 153 -9.43 2.34 -19.56
C LEU A 153 -9.79 0.88 -19.88
N LYS A 154 -10.66 0.69 -20.86
CA LYS A 154 -11.02 -0.65 -21.38
C LYS A 154 -10.12 -1.00 -22.56
N ILE A 155 -9.49 -2.16 -22.52
CA ILE A 155 -8.68 -2.68 -23.62
C ILE A 155 -8.98 -4.15 -23.88
N GLU A 156 -8.71 -4.59 -25.11
CA GLU A 156 -8.73 -6.00 -25.49
C GLU A 156 -7.30 -6.55 -25.50
N VAL A 157 -7.02 -7.55 -24.67
CA VAL A 157 -5.69 -8.15 -24.58
C VAL A 157 -5.55 -9.34 -25.52
N ASP A 158 -4.59 -9.25 -26.43
CA ASP A 158 -4.12 -10.41 -27.21
C ASP A 158 -3.21 -11.29 -26.34
N ALA A 159 -3.70 -12.49 -26.02
CA ALA A 159 -2.98 -13.48 -25.20
C ALA A 159 -1.57 -13.80 -25.72
N VAL A 160 -1.41 -13.94 -27.04
CA VAL A 160 -0.14 -14.34 -27.66
C VAL A 160 0.87 -13.21 -27.58
N LYS A 161 0.44 -11.96 -27.76
CA LYS A 161 1.32 -10.80 -27.62
C LYS A 161 1.66 -10.52 -26.16
N ALA A 162 0.67 -10.58 -25.25
CA ALA A 162 0.89 -10.41 -23.83
C ALA A 162 1.89 -11.44 -23.27
N ALA A 163 1.80 -12.70 -23.69
CA ALA A 163 2.73 -13.76 -23.29
C ALA A 163 4.18 -13.58 -23.80
N ARG A 164 4.42 -12.69 -24.77
CA ARG A 164 5.76 -12.36 -25.27
C ARG A 164 6.43 -11.22 -24.50
N VAL A 165 5.68 -10.50 -23.68
CA VAL A 165 6.24 -9.44 -22.84
C VAL A 165 7.09 -10.07 -21.75
N ASN A 166 8.34 -9.64 -21.65
CA ASN A 166 9.23 -10.10 -20.57
C ASN A 166 8.70 -9.61 -19.22
N LYS A 167 8.57 -10.52 -18.26
CA LYS A 167 8.26 -10.14 -16.88
C LYS A 167 9.33 -9.20 -16.32
N ALA A 168 8.89 -8.12 -15.69
CA ALA A 168 9.80 -7.13 -15.10
C ALA A 168 10.55 -7.70 -13.89
N VAL A 169 9.93 -8.66 -13.21
CA VAL A 169 10.55 -9.42 -12.13
C VAL A 169 11.22 -10.67 -12.66
N LYS A 170 12.53 -10.79 -12.45
CA LYS A 170 13.30 -11.96 -12.86
C LYS A 170 13.10 -13.09 -11.85
N PRO A 171 12.90 -14.35 -12.31
CA PRO A 171 12.88 -15.48 -11.40
C PRO A 171 14.26 -15.60 -10.73
N LEU A 172 14.26 -15.72 -9.40
CA LEU A 172 15.49 -16.03 -8.68
C LEU A 172 16.00 -17.39 -9.15
N ASN A 173 17.23 -17.43 -9.68
CA ASN A 173 17.86 -18.70 -10.05
C ASN A 173 17.98 -19.58 -8.79
N ARG A 174 17.84 -20.91 -8.94
CA ARG A 174 18.11 -21.88 -7.86
C ARG A 174 19.49 -21.69 -7.19
N ARG A 175 20.42 -20.96 -7.82
CA ARG A 175 21.76 -20.61 -7.31
C ARG A 175 21.85 -19.31 -6.50
N THR A 176 20.80 -18.49 -6.39
CA THR A 176 20.85 -17.33 -5.48
C THR A 176 20.58 -17.81 -4.05
N GLN A 177 21.63 -18.33 -3.41
CA GLN A 177 21.72 -18.43 -1.96
C GLN A 177 22.64 -17.31 -1.50
N GLU A 178 22.10 -16.19 -1.04
CA GLU A 178 22.82 -15.49 0.02
C GLU A 178 21.87 -14.88 1.05
N SER A 179 21.64 -15.64 2.12
CA SER A 179 21.25 -15.08 3.39
C SER A 179 22.50 -14.45 4.04
N CYS A 180 22.47 -13.13 4.22
CA CYS A 180 23.27 -12.36 5.17
C CYS A 180 24.74 -12.79 5.38
N SER A 181 25.59 -12.65 4.36
CA SER A 181 27.05 -12.88 4.49
C SER A 181 27.74 -11.85 5.39
N ASN A 182 27.25 -10.62 5.41
CA ASN A 182 27.72 -9.58 6.33
C ASN A 182 27.22 -9.85 7.76
N ALA A 183 28.13 -10.17 8.67
CA ALA A 183 27.81 -10.52 10.05
C ALA A 183 27.07 -9.41 10.83
N SER A 184 27.37 -8.14 10.57
CA SER A 184 26.69 -7.01 11.21
C SER A 184 25.25 -6.90 10.74
N ARG A 185 25.02 -6.95 9.43
CA ARG A 185 23.66 -6.94 8.85
C ARG A 185 22.85 -8.16 9.27
N LYS A 186 23.51 -9.34 9.35
CA LYS A 186 22.90 -10.56 9.87
C LYS A 186 22.41 -10.36 11.30
N SER A 187 23.28 -9.89 12.20
CA SER A 187 22.92 -9.65 13.60
C SER A 187 21.83 -8.59 13.75
N ALA A 188 21.87 -7.53 12.95
CA ALA A 188 20.84 -6.49 12.91
C ALA A 188 19.48 -7.07 12.45
N LEU A 189 19.46 -7.86 11.37
CA LEU A 189 18.24 -8.52 10.91
C LEU A 189 17.71 -9.52 11.94
N GLU A 190 18.54 -10.39 12.51
CA GLU A 190 18.12 -11.34 13.55
C GLU A 190 17.48 -10.62 14.74
N ARG A 191 18.06 -9.50 15.16
CA ARG A 191 17.49 -8.64 16.21
C ARG A 191 16.16 -8.01 15.78
N ALA A 192 16.09 -7.48 14.56
CA ALA A 192 14.88 -6.88 14.02
C ALA A 192 13.74 -7.89 13.91
N LEU A 193 14.03 -9.12 13.48
CA LEU A 193 13.07 -10.22 13.40
C LEU A 193 12.56 -10.62 14.79
N SER A 194 13.46 -10.79 15.77
CA SER A 194 13.07 -11.04 17.16
C SER A 194 12.16 -9.95 17.71
N ASN A 195 12.53 -8.68 17.48
CA ASN A 195 11.74 -7.53 17.92
C ASN A 195 10.39 -7.45 17.21
N ALA A 196 10.36 -7.65 15.88
CA ALA A 196 9.15 -7.67 15.08
C ALA A 196 8.18 -8.74 15.58
N ALA A 197 8.69 -9.89 15.97
CA ALA A 197 7.88 -10.97 16.47
C ALA A 197 7.28 -10.69 17.87
N SER A 198 8.05 -10.07 18.76
CA SER A 198 7.55 -9.58 20.05
C SER A 198 6.49 -8.49 19.86
N LEU A 199 6.74 -7.52 18.97
CA LEU A 199 5.80 -6.45 18.64
C LEU A 199 4.51 -6.98 18.05
N ALA A 200 4.60 -7.85 17.05
CA ALA A 200 3.45 -8.45 16.39
C ALA A 200 2.63 -9.29 17.38
N THR A 201 3.27 -10.01 18.30
CA THR A 201 2.59 -10.75 19.37
C THR A 201 1.82 -9.83 20.31
N ALA A 202 2.47 -8.76 20.80
CA ALA A 202 1.84 -7.78 21.69
C ALA A 202 0.67 -7.06 21.00
N ALA A 203 0.86 -6.68 19.73
CA ALA A 203 -0.16 -6.07 18.91
C ALA A 203 -1.34 -7.01 18.64
N ALA A 204 -1.08 -8.30 18.38
CA ALA A 204 -2.14 -9.30 18.21
C ALA A 204 -2.98 -9.47 19.49
N GLN A 205 -2.33 -9.55 20.66
CA GLN A 205 -3.03 -9.61 21.94
C GLN A 205 -3.88 -8.35 22.16
N ALA A 206 -3.33 -7.17 21.85
CA ALA A 206 -4.07 -5.92 21.95
C ALA A 206 -5.25 -5.84 20.95
N ALA A 207 -5.08 -6.37 19.74
CA ALA A 207 -6.16 -6.51 18.78
C ALA A 207 -7.27 -7.41 19.34
N GLN A 208 -6.96 -8.51 20.04
CA GLN A 208 -7.98 -9.40 20.63
C GLN A 208 -8.70 -8.82 21.84
N SER A 209 -7.95 -8.26 22.80
CA SER A 209 -8.50 -7.92 24.12
C SER A 209 -8.06 -6.56 24.67
N GLY A 210 -7.24 -5.82 23.92
CA GLY A 210 -6.79 -4.47 24.28
C GLY A 210 -7.84 -3.39 24.03
N SER A 211 -7.40 -2.13 24.07
CA SER A 211 -8.25 -0.96 23.91
C SER A 211 -8.94 -0.93 22.53
N ALA A 212 -10.27 -0.92 22.54
CA ALA A 212 -11.08 -0.79 21.33
C ALA A 212 -10.87 0.57 20.65
N SER A 213 -10.72 1.67 21.41
CA SER A 213 -10.48 3.00 20.83
C SER A 213 -9.11 3.07 20.16
N LYS A 214 -8.08 2.46 20.75
CA LYS A 214 -6.75 2.41 20.13
C LYS A 214 -6.75 1.51 18.88
N PHE A 215 -7.55 0.45 18.85
CA PHE A 215 -7.72 -0.34 17.63
C PHE A 215 -8.44 0.45 16.53
N ALA A 216 -9.53 1.15 16.87
CA ALA A 216 -10.31 1.97 15.94
C ALA A 216 -9.53 3.16 15.34
N GLU A 217 -8.52 3.67 16.05
CA GLU A 217 -7.59 4.69 15.53
C GLU A 217 -6.95 4.25 14.20
N TYR A 218 -6.47 3.00 14.12
CA TYR A 218 -5.77 2.45 12.96
C TYR A 218 -6.70 1.73 11.99
N PHE A 219 -7.66 0.95 12.50
CA PHE A 219 -8.48 0.05 11.67
C PHE A 219 -9.93 0.51 11.49
N LYS A 220 -10.29 1.69 12.01
CA LYS A 220 -11.57 2.39 11.77
C LYS A 220 -12.84 1.68 12.23
N THR A 221 -12.70 0.61 12.98
CA THR A 221 -13.81 -0.13 13.56
C THR A 221 -13.44 -0.66 14.94
N THR A 222 -14.43 -1.09 15.71
CA THR A 222 -14.26 -1.89 16.93
C THR A 222 -14.80 -3.32 16.78
N ASP A 223 -15.25 -3.69 15.57
CA ASP A 223 -15.89 -4.97 15.27
C ASP A 223 -15.01 -6.15 15.65
N SER A 224 -15.59 -7.13 16.34
CA SER A 224 -14.87 -8.30 16.85
C SER A 224 -14.29 -9.16 15.73
N SER A 225 -14.97 -9.28 14.59
CA SER A 225 -14.48 -10.01 13.41
C SER A 225 -13.22 -9.36 12.83
N THR A 226 -13.23 -8.04 12.64
CA THR A 226 -12.07 -7.29 12.13
C THR A 226 -10.90 -7.34 13.12
N ARG A 227 -11.19 -7.25 14.42
CA ARG A 227 -10.18 -7.43 15.48
C ARG A 227 -9.55 -8.81 15.46
N GLN A 228 -10.34 -9.86 15.25
CA GLN A 228 -9.84 -11.24 15.12
C GLN A 228 -8.99 -11.41 13.85
N LEU A 229 -9.41 -10.84 12.71
CA LEU A 229 -8.65 -10.88 11.47
C LEU A 229 -7.27 -10.23 11.65
N VAL A 230 -7.23 -9.00 12.17
CA VAL A 230 -5.98 -8.26 12.42
C VAL A 230 -5.08 -9.04 13.38
N ALA A 231 -5.65 -9.59 14.45
CA ALA A 231 -4.89 -10.41 15.39
C ALA A 231 -4.32 -11.68 14.75
N ALA A 232 -5.10 -12.37 13.91
CA ALA A 232 -4.64 -13.58 13.22
C ALA A 232 -3.48 -13.27 12.25
N ARG A 233 -3.57 -12.16 11.50
CA ARG A 233 -2.46 -11.72 10.63
C ARG A 233 -1.22 -11.38 11.45
N LEU A 234 -1.35 -10.60 12.53
CA LEU A 234 -0.21 -10.26 13.39
C LEU A 234 0.40 -11.49 14.07
N GLN A 235 -0.39 -12.48 14.47
CA GLN A 235 0.12 -13.77 14.96
C GLN A 235 0.89 -14.53 13.89
N ALA A 236 0.41 -14.52 12.64
CA ALA A 236 1.11 -15.14 11.53
C ALA A 236 2.44 -14.44 11.24
N VAL A 237 2.47 -13.10 11.26
CA VAL A 237 3.70 -12.32 11.16
C VAL A 237 4.67 -12.65 12.31
N ALA A 238 4.17 -12.74 13.55
CA ALA A 238 5.01 -13.11 14.69
C ALA A 238 5.61 -14.51 14.54
N LYS A 239 4.84 -15.47 14.03
CA LYS A 239 5.31 -16.84 13.77
C LYS A 239 6.37 -16.86 12.67
N GLU A 240 6.14 -16.14 11.57
CA GLU A 240 7.09 -16.06 10.47
C GLU A 240 8.40 -15.40 10.91
N ALA A 241 8.33 -14.30 11.66
CA ALA A 241 9.50 -13.59 12.15
C ALA A 241 10.36 -14.41 13.14
N HIS A 242 9.76 -15.36 13.90
CA HIS A 242 10.53 -16.31 14.72
C HIS A 242 11.20 -17.41 13.89
N ALA A 243 10.66 -17.74 12.72
CA ALA A 243 11.10 -18.87 11.91
C ALA A 243 12.31 -18.52 11.04
N THR A 244 13.45 -18.16 11.64
CA THR A 244 14.63 -17.66 10.90
C THR A 244 15.31 -18.65 9.93
N THR A 245 14.92 -19.92 9.96
CA THR A 245 15.44 -21.00 9.10
C THR A 245 14.34 -21.83 8.42
N SER A 246 13.07 -21.44 8.59
CA SER A 246 11.90 -22.09 8.00
C SER A 246 10.85 -21.02 7.69
N GLY A 247 9.57 -21.37 7.52
CA GLY A 247 8.53 -20.38 7.22
C GLY A 247 8.17 -20.31 5.74
N GLY A 248 7.25 -19.39 5.43
CA GLY A 248 6.69 -19.18 4.10
C GLY A 248 7.47 -18.19 3.23
N THR A 249 8.43 -17.47 3.81
CA THR A 249 9.16 -16.37 3.15
C THR A 249 10.65 -16.63 3.03
N LYS A 250 11.29 -15.92 2.10
CA LYS A 250 12.76 -15.81 2.02
C LYS A 250 13.14 -14.36 2.31
N TYR A 251 13.84 -14.14 3.41
CA TYR A 251 14.28 -12.81 3.82
C TYR A 251 15.78 -12.62 3.56
N TYR A 252 16.12 -11.72 2.64
CA TYR A 252 17.49 -11.36 2.28
C TYR A 252 17.95 -10.09 3.02
N CYS A 253 19.16 -10.11 3.57
CA CYS A 253 19.77 -8.90 4.17
C CYS A 253 20.20 -7.84 3.15
N THR A 254 20.16 -8.18 1.87
CA THR A 254 20.59 -7.32 0.78
C THR A 254 19.63 -7.47 -0.36
N ASP A 255 19.58 -6.46 -1.20
CA ASP A 255 18.88 -6.52 -2.47
C ASP A 255 19.46 -7.62 -3.39
N VAL A 256 18.64 -8.61 -3.70
CA VAL A 256 18.99 -9.72 -4.61
C VAL A 256 18.33 -9.58 -5.99
N LEU A 257 17.47 -8.58 -6.18
CA LEU A 257 16.73 -8.36 -7.42
C LEU A 257 17.08 -7.03 -8.12
N GLY A 258 17.80 -6.13 -7.45
CA GLY A 258 18.21 -4.82 -7.96
C GLY A 258 17.08 -3.78 -7.92
N TYR A 259 16.22 -3.81 -6.90
CA TYR A 259 15.09 -2.89 -6.74
C TYR A 259 15.20 -1.91 -5.58
N CYS A 260 16.32 -1.92 -4.87
CA CYS A 260 16.65 -0.86 -3.93
C CYS A 260 17.11 0.39 -4.68
N GLU A 261 16.44 1.50 -4.39
CA GLU A 261 16.75 2.83 -4.89
C GLU A 261 16.97 3.78 -3.72
N THR A 262 17.39 5.02 -4.02
CA THR A 262 17.47 6.08 -3.03
C THR A 262 16.15 6.20 -2.26
N ASN A 263 16.25 6.38 -0.94
CA ASN A 263 15.12 6.44 0.00
C ASN A 263 14.31 5.14 0.22
N VAL A 264 14.54 4.05 -0.52
CA VAL A 264 13.86 2.77 -0.28
C VAL A 264 14.52 2.00 0.88
N LEU A 265 13.72 1.59 1.87
CA LEU A 265 14.16 0.87 3.06
C LEU A 265 14.18 -0.65 2.84
N ALA A 266 13.11 -1.19 2.25
CA ALA A 266 12.95 -2.62 1.99
C ALA A 266 11.90 -2.83 0.89
N TYR A 267 11.83 -4.05 0.37
CA TYR A 267 10.77 -4.45 -0.54
C TYR A 267 10.37 -5.92 -0.35
N THR A 268 9.15 -6.22 -0.76
CA THR A 268 8.58 -7.56 -0.87
C THR A 268 8.15 -7.83 -2.31
N LEU A 269 8.47 -9.03 -2.80
CA LEU A 269 7.89 -9.63 -4.00
C LEU A 269 6.84 -10.66 -3.56
N PRO A 270 5.54 -10.29 -3.54
CA PRO A 270 4.49 -11.13 -2.97
C PRO A 270 4.31 -12.46 -3.70
N SER A 271 4.43 -12.46 -5.03
CA SER A 271 4.25 -13.65 -5.89
C SER A 271 5.25 -14.77 -5.59
N GLN A 272 6.41 -14.44 -4.98
CA GLN A 272 7.44 -15.41 -4.60
C GLN A 272 7.72 -15.42 -3.09
N ASN A 273 7.01 -14.63 -2.29
CA ASN A 273 7.24 -14.45 -0.85
C ASN A 273 8.70 -14.12 -0.52
N VAL A 274 9.31 -13.24 -1.33
CA VAL A 274 10.70 -12.80 -1.15
C VAL A 274 10.70 -11.41 -0.55
N ILE A 275 11.45 -11.22 0.52
CA ILE A 275 11.65 -9.93 1.18
C ILE A 275 13.13 -9.60 1.11
N ALA A 276 13.48 -8.35 0.85
CA ALA A 276 14.86 -7.90 0.93
C ALA A 276 14.96 -6.51 1.57
N ASN A 277 16.00 -6.33 2.39
CA ASN A 277 16.34 -5.02 2.92
C ASN A 277 17.30 -4.28 1.97
N CYS A 278 17.08 -2.97 1.85
CA CYS A 278 18.01 -2.06 1.22
C CYS A 278 19.10 -1.62 2.19
N ASP A 279 20.19 -1.04 1.67
CA ASP A 279 21.33 -0.63 2.49
C ASP A 279 20.94 0.34 3.62
N ILE A 280 20.04 1.29 3.33
CA ILE A 280 19.60 2.30 4.29
C ILE A 280 18.72 1.76 5.42
N TYR A 281 18.20 0.53 5.31
CA TYR A 281 17.58 -0.16 6.45
C TYR A 281 18.56 -0.27 7.63
N TYR A 282 19.84 -0.48 7.34
CA TYR A 282 20.87 -0.69 8.36
C TYR A 282 21.52 0.61 8.84
N SER A 283 21.62 1.62 7.98
CA SER A 283 22.27 2.90 8.32
C SER A 283 21.31 3.94 8.89
N ASP A 284 20.07 3.99 8.41
CA ASP A 284 19.14 5.09 8.69
C ASP A 284 18.09 4.72 9.74
N LEU A 285 17.78 3.42 9.92
CA LEU A 285 16.77 2.98 10.88
C LEU A 285 17.41 2.52 12.20
N PRO A 286 16.87 2.96 13.36
CA PRO A 286 17.21 2.33 14.63
C PRO A 286 16.63 0.91 14.71
N ALA A 287 17.16 0.08 15.60
CA ALA A 287 16.62 -1.26 15.84
C ALA A 287 15.15 -1.21 16.33
N LEU A 288 14.84 -0.23 17.18
CA LEU A 288 13.52 0.12 17.69
C LEU A 288 13.42 1.63 17.82
N ALA A 289 12.32 2.21 17.37
CA ALA A 289 12.05 3.63 17.52
C ALA A 289 11.75 4.00 18.97
N SER A 290 12.24 5.17 19.41
CA SER A 290 11.92 5.76 20.72
C SER A 290 10.70 6.70 20.68
N SER A 291 10.40 7.21 19.49
CA SER A 291 9.29 8.11 19.19
C SER A 291 8.11 7.36 18.59
N CYS A 292 6.90 7.80 18.92
CA CYS A 292 5.68 7.22 18.35
C CYS A 292 5.67 7.39 16.83
N HIS A 293 5.26 6.34 16.12
CA HIS A 293 5.04 6.32 14.68
C HIS A 293 6.30 6.45 13.81
N SER A 294 7.49 6.61 14.41
CA SER A 294 8.74 6.60 13.66
C SER A 294 9.05 5.21 13.11
N GLN A 295 9.68 5.18 11.94
CA GLN A 295 10.13 3.96 11.30
C GLN A 295 11.34 3.37 12.04
N ASP A 296 11.39 2.05 12.14
CA ASP A 296 12.52 1.31 12.69
C ASP A 296 12.67 -0.03 11.95
N GLN A 297 13.76 -0.74 12.24
CA GLN A 297 14.06 -2.02 11.60
C GLN A 297 12.97 -3.08 11.88
N ALA A 298 12.47 -3.15 13.11
CA ALA A 298 11.51 -4.16 13.53
C ALA A 298 10.15 -3.98 12.84
N THR A 299 9.61 -2.77 12.85
CA THR A 299 8.34 -2.42 12.19
C THR A 299 8.48 -2.38 10.68
N THR A 300 9.67 -2.13 10.13
CA THR A 300 9.97 -2.32 8.69
C THR A 300 9.88 -3.78 8.29
N SER A 301 10.53 -4.68 9.03
CA SER A 301 10.38 -6.11 8.75
C SER A 301 8.95 -6.60 8.95
N LEU A 302 8.23 -6.10 9.98
CA LEU A 302 6.81 -6.42 10.19
C LEU A 302 5.95 -5.99 8.99
N HIS A 303 6.13 -4.77 8.49
CA HIS A 303 5.45 -4.25 7.30
C HIS A 303 5.65 -5.20 6.10
N GLU A 304 6.90 -5.53 5.77
CA GLU A 304 7.21 -6.41 4.64
C GLU A 304 6.59 -7.81 4.77
N PHE A 305 6.57 -8.39 5.97
CA PHE A 305 5.89 -9.68 6.18
C PHE A 305 4.40 -9.64 5.88
N THR A 306 3.74 -8.50 6.09
CA THR A 306 2.29 -8.39 5.81
C THR A 306 1.98 -8.47 4.32
N HIS A 307 2.92 -8.09 3.46
CA HIS A 307 2.76 -8.18 2.00
C HIS A 307 2.82 -9.62 1.49
N ALA A 308 3.48 -10.53 2.22
CA ALA A 308 3.72 -11.90 1.78
C ALA A 308 2.48 -12.80 2.01
N PRO A 309 1.80 -13.29 0.95
CA PRO A 309 0.60 -14.10 1.11
C PRO A 309 0.83 -15.46 1.81
N ALA A 310 2.06 -15.97 1.80
CA ALA A 310 2.42 -17.17 2.56
C ALA A 310 2.43 -16.95 4.08
N VAL A 311 2.52 -15.70 4.53
CA VAL A 311 2.35 -15.34 5.95
C VAL A 311 0.86 -15.32 6.30
N TYR A 312 0.09 -14.51 5.57
CA TYR A 312 -1.36 -14.46 5.71
C TYR A 312 -1.97 -13.98 4.39
N SER A 313 -2.95 -14.73 3.87
CA SER A 313 -3.60 -14.40 2.59
C SER A 313 -4.95 -13.70 2.80
N PRO A 314 -5.28 -12.67 1.99
CA PRO A 314 -4.40 -12.02 1.01
C PRO A 314 -3.28 -11.23 1.69
N GLY A 315 -2.15 -11.05 0.98
CA GLY A 315 -1.11 -10.12 1.40
C GLY A 315 -1.60 -8.66 1.33
N THR A 316 -1.08 -7.79 2.19
CA THR A 316 -1.42 -6.35 2.20
C THR A 316 -0.87 -5.61 0.98
N ASP A 317 -1.46 -4.46 0.65
CA ASP A 317 -1.02 -3.40 -0.24
C ASP A 317 -0.38 -2.22 0.52
N ASP A 318 0.10 -1.25 -0.26
CA ASP A 318 0.64 0.02 0.19
C ASP A 318 -0.33 1.15 -0.17
N LEU A 319 -1.35 1.34 0.67
CA LEU A 319 -2.47 2.25 0.41
C LEU A 319 -2.27 3.61 1.10
N GLY A 320 -1.43 3.66 2.13
CA GLY A 320 -1.10 4.88 2.85
C GLY A 320 0.12 4.68 3.73
N TYR A 321 1.14 5.50 3.50
CA TYR A 321 2.37 5.53 4.30
C TYR A 321 2.26 6.53 5.44
N GLY A 322 2.90 6.27 6.58
CA GLY A 322 2.91 7.17 7.71
C GLY A 322 1.58 7.26 8.47
N TYR A 323 1.64 7.82 9.67
CA TYR A 323 0.50 7.84 10.60
C TYR A 323 -0.75 8.52 10.03
N SER A 324 -0.60 9.70 9.41
CA SER A 324 -1.73 10.48 8.91
C SER A 324 -2.46 9.80 7.76
N ALA A 325 -1.77 9.20 6.79
CA ALA A 325 -2.46 8.47 5.71
C ALA A 325 -3.04 7.15 6.19
N ALA A 326 -2.27 6.34 6.92
CA ALA A 326 -2.74 5.05 7.42
C ALA A 326 -3.97 5.19 8.33
N THR A 327 -4.03 6.26 9.14
CA THR A 327 -5.21 6.60 9.96
C THR A 327 -6.22 7.48 9.24
N ALA A 328 -6.14 7.69 7.92
CA ALA A 328 -7.22 8.28 7.12
C ALA A 328 -7.96 7.23 6.27
N LEU A 329 -7.37 6.04 6.09
CA LEU A 329 -7.94 4.94 5.33
C LEU A 329 -9.28 4.48 5.90
N SER A 330 -10.13 3.92 5.02
CA SER A 330 -11.34 3.20 5.40
C SER A 330 -10.99 1.90 6.17
N THR A 331 -11.95 1.26 6.83
CA THR A 331 -11.71 -0.05 7.47
C THR A 331 -11.17 -1.09 6.48
N SER A 332 -11.77 -1.18 5.29
CA SER A 332 -11.38 -2.16 4.26
C SER A 332 -9.96 -1.92 3.74
N ASP A 333 -9.57 -0.65 3.58
CA ASP A 333 -8.23 -0.31 3.13
C ASP A 333 -7.21 -0.45 4.27
N ALA A 334 -7.58 -0.04 5.49
CA ALA A 334 -6.70 -0.12 6.65
C ALA A 334 -6.31 -1.57 7.01
N ILE A 335 -7.25 -2.52 6.90
CA ILE A 335 -6.91 -3.95 7.08
C ILE A 335 -6.08 -4.49 5.93
N MET A 336 -6.06 -3.83 4.77
CA MET A 336 -5.24 -4.21 3.62
C MET A 336 -3.97 -3.38 3.47
N ASN A 337 -3.70 -2.40 4.34
CA ASN A 337 -2.51 -1.55 4.26
C ASN A 337 -1.40 -2.02 5.20
N ALA A 338 -0.21 -2.30 4.66
CA ALA A 338 0.92 -2.80 5.46
C ALA A 338 1.37 -1.84 6.56
N ASP A 339 1.40 -0.55 6.28
CA ASP A 339 1.87 0.45 7.24
C ASP A 339 0.92 0.62 8.44
N THR A 340 -0.37 0.34 8.26
CA THR A 340 -1.34 0.31 9.37
C THR A 340 -0.94 -0.72 10.43
N TYR A 341 -0.45 -1.90 10.02
CA TYR A 341 0.03 -2.93 10.95
C TYR A 341 1.35 -2.53 11.63
N ALA A 342 2.28 -1.96 10.87
CA ALA A 342 3.55 -1.47 11.40
C ALA A 342 3.36 -0.39 12.47
N LEU A 343 2.49 0.59 12.19
CA LEU A 343 2.16 1.68 13.10
C LEU A 343 1.39 1.18 14.33
N TYR A 344 0.40 0.29 14.14
CA TYR A 344 -0.33 -0.29 15.27
C TYR A 344 0.60 -1.08 16.21
N ALA A 345 1.55 -1.82 15.65
CA ALA A 345 2.54 -2.56 16.43
C ALA A 345 3.54 -1.64 17.15
N ASN A 346 3.99 -0.56 16.50
CA ASN A 346 4.89 0.44 17.08
C ASN A 346 4.38 1.01 18.43
N VAL A 347 3.05 1.20 18.57
CA VAL A 347 2.43 1.66 19.82
C VAL A 347 2.78 0.78 21.03
N TYR A 348 3.05 -0.51 20.79
CA TYR A 348 3.34 -1.48 21.85
C TYR A 348 4.83 -1.72 22.09
N ILE A 349 5.74 -0.95 21.47
CA ILE A 349 7.20 -0.99 21.72
C ILE A 349 7.53 -0.91 23.20
N ARG A 350 6.87 -0.02 23.94
CA ARG A 350 7.15 0.22 25.37
C ARG A 350 6.65 -0.87 26.31
N LYS A 351 5.98 -1.92 25.80
CA LYS A 351 5.57 -3.09 26.60
C LYS A 351 6.59 -4.24 26.53
N ILE A 352 7.67 -4.09 25.77
CA ILE A 352 8.70 -5.12 25.56
C ILE A 352 9.88 -4.96 26.54
N PHE A 353 10.05 -3.77 27.12
CA PHE A 353 11.01 -3.46 28.19
C PHE A 353 10.28 -3.27 29.52
#